data_AF-A0A958XMM2-F1
#
_entry.id   AF-A0A958XMM2-F1
#
_cell.length_a   1.000
_cell.length_b   1.000
_cell.length_c   1.000
_cell.angle_alpha   90.00
_cell.angle_beta   90.00
_cell.angle_gamma   90.00
#
_symmetry.space_group_name_H-M   'P 1'
#
loop_
_entity.id
_entity.type
_entity.pdbx_description
1 polymer ?
#
loop_
_entity_poly.entity_id
_entity_poly.type
_entity_poly.pdbx_seq_one_letter_code
_entity_poly.pdbx_strand_id
1 'polypeptide(L)' 'MFDEILFIEALQKYIRIHTATERVVTLLSMRQLEGLLPLGQFQRIHRSYIFKYLIE' A
#
# COMPACT_ATOMS: atom_id res chain seq x y z
N MET A 1 -10.99 2.34 -7.31
CA MET A 1 -10.82 1.07 -6.54
C MET A 1 -9.45 0.97 -5.83
N PHE A 2 -8.61 2.02 -5.82
CA PHE A 2 -7.50 2.15 -4.85
C PHE A 2 -7.76 3.26 -3.83
N ASP A 3 -8.88 3.96 -3.98
CA ASP A 3 -9.20 5.20 -3.26
C ASP A 3 -9.45 4.97 -1.77
N GLU A 4 -9.90 3.76 -1.41
CA GLU A 4 -10.17 3.35 -0.04
C GLU A 4 -8.92 2.94 0.74
N ILE A 5 -7.78 2.78 0.06
CA ILE A 5 -6.50 2.44 0.71
C ILE A 5 -5.97 3.67 1.44
N LEU A 6 -5.73 3.51 2.74
CA LEU A 6 -5.13 4.55 3.57
C LEU A 6 -3.59 4.45 3.53
N PHE A 7 -3.08 3.26 3.79
CA PHE A 7 -1.66 2.95 3.73
C PHE A 7 -1.44 1.44 3.64
N ILE A 8 -0.20 1.07 3.38
CA ILE A 8 0.23 -0.31 3.17
C ILE A 8 1.42 -0.58 4.08
N GLU A 9 1.41 -1.74 4.73
CA GLU A 9 2.41 -2.18 5.70
C GLU A 9 3.00 -3.54 5.26
N ALA A 10 4.33 -3.64 5.22
CA ALA A 10 5.02 -4.89 5.06
C ALA A 10 5.04 -5.68 6.37
N LEU A 11 4.56 -6.91 6.31
CA LEU A 11 4.77 -7.95 7.31
C LEU A 11 5.90 -8.89 6.83
N GLN A 12 6.32 -9.85 7.65
CA GLN A 12 7.44 -10.75 7.33
C GLN A 12 7.41 -11.29 5.88
N LYS A 13 6.39 -12.07 5.52
CA LYS A 13 6.20 -12.66 4.18
C LYS A 13 4.94 -12.16 3.47
N TYR A 14 4.29 -11.16 4.05
CA TYR A 14 2.99 -10.69 3.61
C TYR A 14 2.97 -9.17 3.54
N ILE A 15 1.97 -8.65 2.85
CA ILE A 15 1.61 -7.25 2.92
C ILE A 15 0.22 -7.13 3.50
N ARG A 16 0.04 -6.12 4.34
CA ARG A 16 -1.26 -5.70 4.85
C ARG A 16 -1.63 -4.36 4.23
N ILE A 17 -2.77 -4.33 3.55
CA ILE A 17 -3.38 -3.13 3.00
C ILE A 17 -4.43 -2.68 4.00
N HIS A 18 -4.32 -1.44 4.48
CA HIS A 18 -5.25 -0.86 5.43
C HIS A 18 -6.24 0.02 4.69
N THR A 19 -7.52 -0.27 4.85
CA THR A 19 -8.64 0.58 4.41
C THR A 19 -9.37 1.16 5.63
N ALA A 20 -10.36 2.01 5.41
CA ALA A 20 -11.18 2.55 6.50
C ALA A 20 -12.04 1.47 7.20
N THR A 21 -12.44 0.42 6.46
CA THR A 21 -13.41 -0.59 6.92
C THR A 21 -12.75 -1.91 7.26
N GLU A 22 -11.70 -2.30 6.54
CA GLU A 22 -11.07 -3.61 6.68
C GLU A 22 -9.56 -3.61 6.41
N ARG A 23 -8.95 -4.78 6.62
CA ARG A 23 -7.54 -5.04 6.35
C ARG A 23 -7.41 -6.24 5.43
N VAL A 24 -6.75 -6.06 4.29
CA VAL A 24 -6.51 -7.12 3.32
C VAL A 24 -5.06 -7.59 3.47
N VAL A 25 -4.85 -8.90 3.55
CA VAL A 25 -3.51 -9.51 3.61
C VAL A 25 -3.21 -10.26 2.33
N THR A 26 -2.04 -10.02 1.75
CA THR A 26 -1.60 -10.64 0.50
C THR A 26 -0.18 -11.18 0.58
N LEU A 27 0.15 -12.15 -0.28
CA LEU A 27 1.48 -12.75 -0.44
C LEU A 27 2.41 -11.98 -1.38
N LEU A 28 1.98 -10.81 -1.88
CA LEU A 28 2.81 -9.97 -2.73
C LEU A 28 4.01 -9.41 -1.96
N SER A 29 5.12 -9.22 -2.67
CA SER A 29 6.24 -8.41 -2.19
C SER A 29 5.97 -6.91 -2.37
N MET A 30 6.66 -6.06 -1.59
CA MET A 30 6.46 -4.61 -1.66
C MET A 30 6.73 -4.07 -3.07
N ARG A 31 7.76 -4.63 -3.73
CA ARG A 31 8.12 -4.27 -5.11
C ARG A 31 7.03 -4.62 -6.11
N GLN A 32 6.40 -5.80 -5.97
CA GLN A 32 5.30 -6.18 -6.84
C GLN A 32 4.10 -5.26 -6.63
N LEU A 33 3.78 -4.93 -5.37
CA LEU A 33 2.66 -4.06 -5.06
C LEU A 33 2.89 -2.63 -5.56
N GLU A 34 4.10 -2.06 -5.40
CA GLU A 34 4.46 -0.75 -5.96
C GLU A 34 4.23 -0.69 -7.48
N GLY A 35 4.51 -1.76 -8.22
CA GLY A 35 4.25 -1.83 -9.66
C GLY A 35 2.77 -1.92 -10.06
N LEU A 36 1.88 -2.22 -9.12
CA LEU A 36 0.42 -2.28 -9.33
C LEU A 36 -0.29 -1.01 -8.88
N LEU A 37 0.34 -0.19 -8.05
CA LEU A 37 -0.26 1.03 -7.51
C LEU A 37 -0.31 2.13 -8.58
N PRO A 38 -1.38 2.93 -8.61
CA PRO A 38 -1.45 4.11 -9.47
C PRO A 38 -0.27 5.06 -9.22
N LEU A 39 0.41 5.45 -10.31
CA LEU A 39 1.49 6.43 -10.25
C LEU A 39 0.98 7.76 -9.69
N GLY A 40 1.78 8.39 -8.83
CA GLY A 40 1.47 9.71 -8.27
C GLY A 40 0.44 9.72 -7.14
N GLN A 41 -0.07 8.56 -6.69
CA GLN A 41 -1.01 8.48 -5.56
C GLN A 41 -0.41 7.81 -4.32
N PHE A 42 0.68 7.06 -4.48
CA PHE A 42 1.30 6.29 -3.41
C PHE A 42 2.81 6.50 -3.39
N GLN A 43 3.34 6.78 -2.20
CA GLN A 43 4.77 7.00 -1.98
C GLN A 43 5.26 6.05 -0.89
N ARG A 44 6.36 5.34 -1.19
CA ARG A 44 7.09 4.62 -0.15
C ARG A 44 7.87 5.60 0.71
N ILE A 45 7.58 5.62 2.01
CA ILE A 45 8.24 6.51 2.99
C ILE A 45 9.17 5.73 3.93
N HIS A 46 9.05 4.40 3.98
CA HIS A 46 9.92 3.52 4.74
C HIS A 46 10.00 2.15 4.06
N ARG A 47 11.03 1.34 4.36
CA ARG A 47 11.16 -0.02 3.80
C ARG A 47 9.93 -0.90 4.06
N SER A 48 9.14 -0.60 5.09
CA SER A 48 7.93 -1.34 5.46
C SER A 48 6.63 -0.58 5.23
N TYR A 49 6.65 0.67 4.74
CA TYR A 49 5.43 1.47 4.62
C TYR A 49 5.33 2.22 3.30
N ILE A 50 4.16 2.12 2.67
CA ILE A 50 3.73 2.96 1.54
C ILE A 50 2.50 3.73 1.99
N PHE A 51 2.50 5.03 1.75
CA PHE A 51 1.42 5.93 2.14
C PHE A 51 0.69 6.44 0.90
N LYS A 52 -0.64 6.55 0.98
CA LYS A 52 -1.42 7.29 -0.02
C LYS A 52 -1.21 8.78 0.23
N TYR A 53 -0.84 9.54 -0.79
CA TYR A 53 -0.75 10.99 -0.72
C TYR A 53 -1.62 11.61 -1.82
N LEU A 54 -2.17 12.79 -1.53
CA LEU A 54 -2.92 13.58 -2.50
C LEU A 54 -1.95 14.59 -3.11
N ILE A 55 -1.85 14.60 -4.43
CA ILE A 55 -1.29 15.73 -5.17
C ILE A 55 -2.49 16.60 -5.51
N GLU A 56 -2.46 17.87 -5.09
CA GLU A 56 -3.43 18.89 -5.50
C GLU A 56 -3.28 19.26 -6.98
#